data_AF-A0A6N6RZ29-F1
#
_entry.id   AF-A0A6N6RZ29-F1
#
_cell.length_a   1.000
_cell.length_b   1.000
_cell.length_c   1.000
_cell.angle_alpha   90.00
_cell.angle_beta   90.00
_cell.angle_gamma   90.00
#
_symmetry.space_group_name_H-M   'P 1'
#
loop_
_entity.id
_entity.type
_entity.pdbx_description
1 polymer ?
#
loop_
_entity_poly.entity_id
_entity_poly.type
_entity_poly.pdbx_seq_one_letter_code
_entity_poly.pdbx_strand_id
1 'polypeptide(L)'
;DKVRVGSFNLYHKENSVVGEFTVGYDRSIAGSLRLEKLSLPDVSEMLDVQFPVKGRMSGEIKIGSSLAHPDIRADIAARDLEYEKFKSDQLTLALVYSGDKLGLNLDIKDKNEDVLTAVADATVKFDPEHMDRSIGQAVYKATIKSKGINISPLTAFNDEIQELDGKLAVDLVAEGTGNDPNITGRLELRDVTMKVLALRNKIQVDNAVMDMSGKYGTLRPVTIKTGEGEGVFEGRVDFRDLSYTGKGKMSGMLMKTYPADVTANLDGDIEVEGKFLNAFIKGNVKANNIQIVVPEKPLKEIESIKFIDEQDSNKEEFIFTGEKKEDFVEEFIALDLDVDIPRDSWVKGGGANIEVEGKLDINKNYKEPYLVTGSIDVIRGDYQFMG
;
A
#
# COMPACT_ATOMS: atom_id res chain seq x y z
N ASP A 1 0.27 -46.16 19.27
CA ASP A 1 0.48 -45.86 17.84
C ASP A 1 0.69 -44.37 17.64
N LYS A 2 1.27 -43.93 16.52
CA LYS A 2 1.52 -42.51 16.17
C LYS A 2 1.22 -42.36 14.68
N VAL A 3 0.68 -41.23 14.24
CA VAL A 3 0.62 -40.93 12.80
C VAL A 3 1.93 -40.25 12.44
N ARG A 4 2.77 -40.95 11.69
CA ARG A 4 4.09 -40.46 11.27
C ARG A 4 4.12 -40.35 9.76
N VAL A 5 4.34 -39.15 9.25
CA VAL A 5 4.84 -38.94 7.88
C VAL A 5 6.36 -38.95 7.99
N GLY A 6 6.97 -40.10 7.67
CA GLY A 6 8.39 -40.36 7.93
C GLY A 6 9.33 -39.35 7.25
N SER A 7 8.99 -38.96 6.03
CA SER A 7 9.58 -37.86 5.27
C SER A 7 8.72 -37.64 4.03
N PHE A 8 8.55 -36.40 3.60
CA PHE A 8 8.00 -36.06 2.30
C PHE A 8 8.95 -35.11 1.59
N ASN A 9 9.01 -35.24 0.27
CA ASN A 9 9.77 -34.34 -0.59
C ASN A 9 8.81 -33.78 -1.63
N LEU A 10 8.65 -32.46 -1.65
CA LEU A 10 7.91 -31.76 -2.69
C LEU A 10 8.93 -31.14 -3.64
N TYR A 11 8.77 -31.42 -4.92
CA TYR A 11 9.61 -30.86 -5.98
C TYR A 11 8.73 -30.07 -6.94
N HIS A 12 9.16 -28.85 -7.27
CA HIS A 12 8.54 -28.05 -8.31
C HIS A 12 9.64 -27.32 -9.07
N LYS A 13 9.87 -27.68 -10.35
CA LYS A 13 11.02 -27.19 -11.14
C LYS A 13 12.35 -27.46 -10.42
N GLU A 14 13.15 -26.42 -10.14
CA GLU A 14 14.41 -26.51 -9.40
C GLU A 14 14.24 -26.40 -7.88
N ASN A 15 13.01 -26.21 -7.41
CA ASN A 15 12.69 -26.01 -5.99
C ASN A 15 12.48 -27.35 -5.30
N SER A 16 13.03 -27.50 -4.09
CA SER A 16 12.69 -28.63 -3.22
C SER A 16 12.34 -28.20 -1.80
N VAL A 17 11.29 -28.81 -1.28
CA VAL A 17 10.91 -28.75 0.13
C VAL A 17 11.00 -30.16 0.68
N VAL A 18 11.90 -30.35 1.64
CA VAL A 18 12.06 -31.62 2.35
C VAL A 18 11.45 -31.45 3.72
N GLY A 19 10.50 -32.32 4.07
CA GLY A 19 9.79 -32.22 5.34
C GLY A 19 9.66 -33.55 6.04
N GLU A 20 9.56 -33.51 7.35
CA GLU A 20 9.10 -34.62 8.18
C GLU A 20 8.07 -34.10 9.18
N PHE A 21 7.08 -34.92 9.50
CA PHE A 21 6.04 -34.54 10.43
C PHE A 21 5.51 -35.74 11.19
N THR A 22 5.39 -35.60 12.51
CA THR A 22 4.87 -36.62 13.41
C THR A 22 3.83 -36.00 14.31
N VAL A 23 2.67 -36.68 14.40
CA VAL A 23 1.60 -36.36 15.36
C VAL A 23 1.44 -37.50 16.34
N GLY A 24 1.60 -37.20 17.62
CA GLY A 24 1.27 -38.10 18.72
C GLY A 24 -0.22 -38.06 19.07
N TYR A 25 -0.74 -39.15 19.60
CA TYR A 25 -2.15 -39.21 20.09
C TYR A 25 -2.38 -38.34 21.33
N ASP A 26 -1.32 -37.96 22.03
CA ASP A 26 -1.29 -36.95 23.08
C ASP A 26 -1.37 -35.51 22.54
N ARG A 27 -1.66 -35.36 21.24
CA ARG A 27 -1.65 -34.09 20.50
C ARG A 27 -0.27 -33.44 20.42
N SER A 28 0.79 -34.19 20.74
CA SER A 28 2.15 -33.72 20.49
C SER A 28 2.41 -33.63 18.99
N ILE A 29 3.14 -32.61 18.58
CA ILE A 29 3.59 -32.43 17.21
C ILE A 29 5.11 -32.27 17.19
N ALA A 30 5.72 -32.81 16.15
CA ALA A 30 7.11 -32.56 15.81
C ALA A 30 7.21 -32.52 14.28
N GLY A 31 7.70 -31.42 13.74
CA GLY A 31 7.90 -31.25 12.32
C GLY A 31 9.15 -30.45 12.02
N SER A 32 9.80 -30.79 10.92
CA SER A 32 10.87 -29.99 10.34
C SER A 32 10.62 -29.85 8.85
N LEU A 33 10.87 -28.65 8.32
CA LEU A 33 10.81 -28.31 6.90
C LEU A 33 12.13 -27.66 6.54
N ARG A 34 12.79 -28.19 5.52
CA ARG A 34 13.98 -27.61 4.91
C ARG A 34 13.61 -27.11 3.52
N LEU A 35 13.84 -25.81 3.32
CA LEU A 35 13.58 -25.10 2.09
C LEU A 35 14.89 -24.95 1.32
N GLU A 36 14.96 -25.50 0.11
CA GLU A 36 16.18 -25.47 -0.70
C GLU A 36 15.91 -24.76 -2.03
N LYS A 37 16.54 -23.58 -2.16
CA LYS A 37 16.60 -22.79 -3.40
C LYS A 37 15.22 -22.49 -4.00
N LEU A 38 14.22 -22.24 -3.15
CA LEU A 38 12.88 -21.91 -3.58
C LEU A 38 12.87 -20.56 -4.31
N SER A 39 12.48 -20.55 -5.57
CA SER A 39 12.17 -19.34 -6.31
C SER A 39 11.00 -18.60 -5.64
N LEU A 40 11.20 -17.34 -5.24
CA LEU A 40 10.13 -16.53 -4.63
C LEU A 40 8.87 -16.43 -5.51
N PRO A 41 8.98 -16.24 -6.85
CA PRO A 41 7.82 -16.32 -7.74
C PRO A 41 7.03 -17.63 -7.67
N ASP A 42 7.71 -18.78 -7.58
CA ASP A 42 7.02 -20.08 -7.50
C ASP A 42 6.35 -20.27 -6.13
N VAL A 43 6.96 -19.73 -5.06
CA VAL A 43 6.34 -19.71 -3.72
C VAL A 43 5.11 -18.81 -3.68
N SER A 44 5.16 -17.67 -4.37
CA SER A 44 3.99 -16.80 -4.53
C SER A 44 2.80 -17.50 -5.16
N GLU A 45 3.04 -18.19 -6.27
CA GLU A 45 2.02 -18.95 -6.98
C GLU A 45 1.47 -20.08 -6.10
N MET A 46 2.33 -20.79 -5.37
CA MET A 46 1.93 -21.89 -4.50
C MET A 46 1.11 -21.46 -3.29
N LEU A 47 1.43 -20.31 -2.70
CA LEU A 47 0.74 -19.81 -1.49
C LEU A 47 -0.44 -18.90 -1.82
N ASP A 48 -0.65 -18.57 -3.10
CA ASP A 48 -1.58 -17.52 -3.53
C ASP A 48 -1.29 -16.18 -2.81
N VAL A 49 0.01 -15.88 -2.64
CA VAL A 49 0.51 -14.65 -1.99
C VAL A 49 1.39 -13.91 -2.98
N GLN A 50 1.04 -12.67 -3.31
CA GLN A 50 1.87 -11.84 -4.18
C GLN A 50 3.13 -11.38 -3.43
N PHE A 51 4.28 -12.01 -3.72
CA PHE A 51 5.59 -11.49 -3.35
C PHE A 51 6.06 -10.66 -4.55
N PRO A 52 6.17 -9.34 -4.42
CA PRO A 52 6.65 -8.53 -5.52
C PRO A 52 8.07 -8.88 -5.93
N VAL A 53 8.86 -9.35 -4.97
CA VAL A 53 10.30 -9.48 -5.11
C VAL A 53 10.66 -10.84 -5.70
N LYS A 54 11.41 -10.82 -6.81
CA LYS A 54 12.10 -12.00 -7.35
C LYS A 54 13.31 -12.32 -6.48
N GLY A 55 13.68 -13.59 -6.41
CA GLY A 55 14.85 -14.02 -5.67
C GLY A 55 14.79 -15.50 -5.33
N ARG A 56 15.77 -15.97 -4.57
CA ARG A 56 15.83 -17.35 -4.10
C ARG A 56 15.79 -17.40 -2.58
N MET A 57 14.88 -18.20 -2.04
CA MET A 57 14.69 -18.43 -0.62
C MET A 57 15.22 -19.82 -0.21
N SER A 58 15.80 -19.88 0.97
CA SER A 58 16.22 -21.11 1.62
C SER A 58 16.05 -20.95 3.13
N GLY A 59 15.94 -22.06 3.85
CA GLY A 59 15.74 -21.97 5.28
C GLY A 59 15.32 -23.27 5.94
N GLU A 60 15.10 -23.18 7.24
CA GLU A 60 14.60 -24.27 8.06
C GLU A 60 13.45 -23.77 8.94
N ILE A 61 12.38 -24.53 9.00
CA ILE A 61 11.25 -24.29 9.91
C ILE A 61 11.07 -25.54 10.75
N LYS A 62 11.07 -25.38 12.08
CA LYS A 62 10.79 -26.42 13.06
C LYS A 62 9.55 -26.07 13.83
N ILE A 63 8.69 -27.04 13.99
CA ILE A 63 7.50 -26.95 14.84
C ILE A 63 7.51 -28.11 15.84
N GLY A 64 7.16 -27.84 17.08
CA GLY A 64 7.22 -28.80 18.18
C GLY A 64 6.13 -28.60 19.22
N SER A 65 6.23 -29.36 20.30
CA SER A 65 5.30 -29.34 21.44
C SER A 65 3.90 -29.81 21.03
N SER A 66 2.91 -28.93 20.87
CA SER A 66 1.53 -29.29 20.57
C SER A 66 0.86 -28.22 19.71
N LEU A 67 -0.26 -28.55 19.06
CA LEU A 67 -1.04 -27.56 18.30
C LEU A 67 -1.65 -26.46 19.18
N ALA A 68 -1.86 -26.73 20.48
CA ALA A 68 -2.38 -25.73 21.42
C ALA A 68 -1.29 -24.79 21.96
N HIS A 69 -0.07 -25.29 22.08
CA HIS A 69 1.10 -24.56 22.56
C HIS A 69 2.31 -24.90 21.69
N PRO A 70 2.37 -24.36 20.46
CA PRO A 70 3.42 -24.73 19.53
C PRO A 70 4.73 -24.07 19.92
N ASP A 71 5.82 -24.82 19.80
CA ASP A 71 7.16 -24.24 19.72
C ASP A 71 7.50 -24.10 18.24
N ILE A 72 7.79 -22.88 17.78
CA ILE A 72 8.11 -22.61 16.38
C ILE A 72 9.50 -21.98 16.32
N ARG A 73 10.33 -22.47 15.41
CA ARG A 73 11.59 -21.82 15.05
C ARG A 73 11.68 -21.77 13.54
N ALA A 74 11.92 -20.59 12.98
CA ALA A 74 12.15 -20.41 11.56
C ALA A 74 13.44 -19.60 11.35
N ASP A 75 14.31 -20.11 10.49
CA ASP A 75 15.54 -19.46 10.06
C ASP A 75 15.49 -19.41 8.53
N ILE A 76 15.13 -18.27 7.96
CA ILE A 76 14.87 -18.06 6.53
C ILE A 76 15.86 -17.05 5.97
N ALA A 77 16.41 -17.35 4.80
CA ALA A 77 17.26 -16.45 4.03
C ALA A 77 16.76 -16.35 2.59
N ALA A 78 16.59 -15.14 2.10
CA ALA A 78 16.35 -14.86 0.69
C ALA A 78 17.53 -14.09 0.09
N ARG A 79 17.89 -14.38 -1.15
CA ARG A 79 19.05 -13.80 -1.86
C ARG A 79 18.67 -13.37 -3.26
N ASP A 80 19.50 -12.49 -3.82
CA ASP A 80 19.35 -11.96 -5.18
C ASP A 80 17.97 -11.30 -5.35
N LEU A 81 17.59 -10.45 -4.37
CA LEU A 81 16.27 -9.82 -4.32
C LEU A 81 16.15 -8.73 -5.38
N GLU A 82 15.13 -8.80 -6.22
CA GLU A 82 14.89 -7.84 -7.29
C GLU A 82 13.41 -7.50 -7.44
N TYR A 83 13.08 -6.20 -7.47
CA TYR A 83 11.76 -5.71 -7.84
C TYR A 83 11.88 -4.38 -8.55
N GLU A 84 11.49 -4.30 -9.83
CA GLU A 84 11.69 -3.09 -10.63
C GLU A 84 13.14 -2.60 -10.54
N LYS A 85 13.37 -1.42 -9.93
CA LYS A 85 14.69 -0.83 -9.68
C LYS A 85 15.29 -1.24 -8.33
N PHE A 86 14.52 -1.83 -7.44
CA PHE A 86 15.00 -2.33 -6.15
C PHE A 86 15.87 -3.56 -6.35
N LYS A 87 17.04 -3.54 -5.74
CA LYS A 87 17.96 -4.66 -5.63
C LYS A 87 18.49 -4.76 -4.21
N SER A 88 18.56 -5.96 -3.68
CA SER A 88 19.19 -6.25 -2.39
C SER A 88 19.84 -7.63 -2.44
N ASP A 89 21.01 -7.76 -1.81
CA ASP A 89 21.79 -8.99 -1.86
C ASP A 89 21.15 -10.09 -1.02
N GLN A 90 20.67 -9.74 0.17
CA GLN A 90 20.20 -10.73 1.14
C GLN A 90 19.17 -10.15 2.10
N LEU A 91 18.15 -10.96 2.39
CA LEU A 91 17.26 -10.83 3.54
C LEU A 91 17.42 -12.06 4.43
N THR A 92 17.53 -11.87 5.73
CA THR A 92 17.49 -12.95 6.72
C THR A 92 16.42 -12.68 7.76
N LEU A 93 15.62 -13.69 8.04
CA LEU A 93 14.56 -13.69 9.04
C LEU A 93 14.80 -14.85 10.01
N ALA A 94 14.97 -14.54 11.29
CA ALA A 94 14.94 -15.52 12.36
C ALA A 94 13.71 -15.27 13.24
N LEU A 95 12.88 -16.28 13.43
CA LEU A 95 11.69 -16.25 14.27
C LEU A 95 11.75 -17.38 15.27
N VAL A 96 11.45 -17.07 16.53
CA VAL A 96 11.28 -18.06 17.60
C VAL A 96 9.98 -17.77 18.32
N TYR A 97 9.16 -18.78 18.51
CA TYR A 97 7.96 -18.73 19.32
C TYR A 97 7.98 -19.88 20.31
N SER A 98 7.93 -19.60 21.61
CA SER A 98 7.87 -20.64 22.64
C SER A 98 7.33 -20.07 23.95
N GLY A 99 6.40 -20.79 24.59
CA GLY A 99 5.81 -20.39 25.87
C GLY A 99 5.25 -18.96 25.85
N ASP A 100 4.43 -18.65 24.83
CA ASP A 100 3.85 -17.34 24.54
C ASP A 100 4.84 -16.22 24.20
N LYS A 101 6.14 -16.51 24.10
CA LYS A 101 7.15 -15.51 23.72
C LYS A 101 7.48 -15.64 22.25
N LEU A 102 7.32 -14.54 21.52
CA LEU A 102 7.78 -14.36 20.15
C LEU A 102 9.06 -13.53 20.16
N GLY A 103 10.10 -14.00 19.47
CA GLY A 103 11.27 -13.22 19.09
C GLY A 103 11.42 -13.21 17.58
N LEU A 104 11.67 -12.05 17.00
CA LEU A 104 11.85 -11.85 15.57
C LEU A 104 13.10 -11.00 15.34
N ASN A 105 13.95 -11.45 14.42
CA ASN A 105 15.08 -10.68 13.89
C ASN A 105 15.00 -10.71 12.36
N LEU A 106 14.85 -9.54 11.76
CA LEU A 106 14.89 -9.32 10.31
C LEU A 106 16.10 -8.42 10.01
N ASP A 107 16.88 -8.83 9.02
CA ASP A 107 18.03 -8.07 8.53
C ASP A 107 17.99 -8.12 6.99
N ILE A 108 18.08 -6.95 6.37
CA ILE A 108 18.20 -6.79 4.92
C ILE A 108 19.55 -6.12 4.67
N LYS A 109 20.37 -6.74 3.82
CA LYS A 109 21.68 -6.24 3.41
C LYS A 109 21.72 -5.93 1.93
N ASP A 110 22.45 -4.88 1.60
CA ASP A 110 22.87 -4.55 0.24
C ASP A 110 24.36 -4.23 0.24
N LYS A 111 25.13 -4.88 -0.63
CA LYS A 111 26.60 -4.77 -0.72
C LYS A 111 27.31 -5.00 0.61
N ASN A 112 26.82 -5.97 1.38
CA ASN A 112 27.24 -6.29 2.75
C ASN A 112 27.03 -5.18 3.80
N GLU A 113 26.23 -4.15 3.50
CA GLU A 113 25.81 -3.15 4.49
C GLU A 113 24.37 -3.41 4.93
N ASP A 114 24.09 -3.27 6.22
CA ASP A 114 22.73 -3.39 6.76
C ASP A 114 21.90 -2.19 6.30
N VAL A 115 20.92 -2.44 5.42
CA VAL A 115 20.00 -1.41 4.92
C VAL A 115 18.73 -1.32 5.74
N LEU A 116 18.30 -2.42 6.35
CA LEU A 116 17.21 -2.47 7.32
C LEU A 116 17.47 -3.55 8.35
N THR A 117 17.26 -3.21 9.62
CA THR A 117 17.21 -4.18 10.73
C THR A 117 15.91 -3.97 11.49
N ALA A 118 15.23 -5.05 11.82
CA ALA A 118 14.08 -5.03 12.69
C ALA A 118 14.20 -6.16 13.72
N VAL A 119 14.17 -5.80 14.99
CA VAL A 119 14.20 -6.74 16.11
C VAL A 119 12.93 -6.53 16.90
N ALA A 120 12.19 -7.61 17.18
CA ALA A 120 10.98 -7.54 17.97
C ALA A 120 10.89 -8.70 18.96
N ASP A 121 10.52 -8.38 20.18
CA ASP A 121 10.14 -9.33 21.22
C ASP A 121 8.69 -9.07 21.59
N ALA A 122 7.88 -10.12 21.71
CA ALA A 122 6.51 -9.99 22.15
C ALA A 122 6.09 -11.15 23.06
N THR A 123 5.16 -10.87 23.96
CA THR A 123 4.39 -11.90 24.66
C THR A 123 3.00 -11.94 24.05
N VAL A 124 2.72 -13.02 23.30
CA VAL A 124 1.48 -13.24 22.56
C VAL A 124 1.02 -14.68 22.80
N LYS A 125 -0.20 -14.82 23.31
CA LYS A 125 -0.81 -16.13 23.53
C LYS A 125 -1.16 -16.76 22.18
N PHE A 126 -0.79 -18.02 21.99
CA PHE A 126 -1.26 -18.76 20.82
C PHE A 126 -2.73 -19.15 21.03
N ASP A 127 -3.62 -18.56 20.25
CA ASP A 127 -5.04 -18.84 20.29
C ASP A 127 -5.58 -18.84 18.84
N PRO A 128 -5.51 -19.97 18.11
CA PRO A 128 -5.90 -20.03 16.70
C PRO A 128 -7.33 -19.56 16.41
N GLU A 129 -8.23 -19.75 17.37
CA GLU A 129 -9.63 -19.35 17.26
C GLU A 129 -9.83 -17.84 17.48
N HIS A 130 -8.90 -17.17 18.16
CA HIS A 130 -9.01 -15.76 18.57
C HIS A 130 -7.68 -15.00 18.43
N MET A 131 -6.97 -15.24 17.33
CA MET A 131 -5.62 -14.72 17.14
C MET A 131 -5.60 -13.19 17.08
N ASP A 132 -6.62 -12.59 16.48
CA ASP A 132 -6.88 -11.15 16.45
C ASP A 132 -6.88 -10.53 17.86
N ARG A 133 -7.58 -11.15 18.80
CA ARG A 133 -7.60 -10.73 20.20
C ARG A 133 -6.25 -10.89 20.85
N SER A 134 -5.59 -12.03 20.64
CA SER A 134 -4.26 -12.29 21.19
C SER A 134 -3.22 -11.30 20.70
N ILE A 135 -3.25 -10.93 19.41
CA ILE A 135 -2.38 -9.91 18.82
C ILE A 135 -2.68 -8.53 19.40
N GLY A 136 -3.96 -8.14 19.50
CA GLY A 136 -4.34 -6.83 20.07
C GLY A 136 -3.95 -6.64 21.54
N GLN A 137 -3.83 -7.74 22.28
CA GLN A 137 -3.39 -7.77 23.69
C GLN A 137 -1.90 -8.08 23.86
N ALA A 138 -1.18 -8.38 22.77
CA ALA A 138 0.23 -8.71 22.84
C ALA A 138 1.02 -7.55 23.43
N VAL A 139 1.91 -7.87 24.37
CA VAL A 139 2.86 -6.90 24.91
C VAL A 139 4.12 -7.03 24.09
N TYR A 140 4.53 -5.97 23.41
CA TYR A 140 5.66 -6.01 22.49
C TYR A 140 6.71 -4.95 22.80
N LYS A 141 7.90 -5.19 22.29
CA LYS A 141 8.98 -4.23 22.11
C LYS A 141 9.64 -4.50 20.77
N ALA A 142 9.65 -3.52 19.89
CA ALA A 142 10.25 -3.59 18.57
C ALA A 142 11.22 -2.42 18.37
N THR A 143 12.32 -2.68 17.67
CA THR A 143 13.27 -1.67 17.20
C THR A 143 13.47 -1.86 15.71
N ILE A 144 13.27 -0.80 14.93
CA ILE A 144 13.44 -0.81 13.48
C ILE A 144 14.44 0.28 13.12
N LYS A 145 15.48 -0.09 12.39
CA LYS A 145 16.52 0.84 11.92
C LYS A 145 16.80 0.66 10.45
N SER A 146 16.82 1.76 9.72
CA SER A 146 17.22 1.83 8.32
C SER A 146 17.85 3.18 8.03
N LYS A 147 18.95 3.19 7.27
CA LYS A 147 19.59 4.44 6.83
C LYS A 147 19.03 4.97 5.50
N GLY A 148 18.08 4.27 4.89
CA GLY A 148 17.53 4.62 3.58
C GLY A 148 17.24 3.39 2.72
N ILE A 149 16.27 2.57 3.12
CA ILE A 149 15.77 1.48 2.31
C ILE A 149 14.94 2.02 1.14
N ASN A 150 15.05 1.41 -0.03
CA ASN A 150 14.22 1.77 -1.18
C ASN A 150 12.77 1.29 -0.95
N ILE A 151 11.81 2.17 -1.18
CA ILE A 151 10.38 1.92 -0.97
C ILE A 151 9.61 1.45 -2.21
N SER A 152 10.27 1.31 -3.36
CA SER A 152 9.60 0.89 -4.60
C SER A 152 8.83 -0.42 -4.48
N PRO A 153 9.25 -1.45 -3.71
CA PRO A 153 8.46 -2.67 -3.54
C PRO A 153 7.08 -2.48 -2.91
N LEU A 154 6.81 -1.32 -2.30
CA LEU A 154 5.52 -1.06 -1.66
C LEU A 154 4.36 -0.87 -2.65
N THR A 155 4.64 -0.59 -3.93
CA THR A 155 3.60 -0.50 -4.99
C THR A 155 2.78 -1.79 -5.11
N ALA A 156 3.37 -2.94 -4.79
CA ALA A 156 2.71 -4.22 -4.90
C ALA A 156 1.61 -4.47 -3.86
N PHE A 157 1.54 -3.64 -2.81
CA PHE A 157 0.50 -3.75 -1.80
C PHE A 157 -0.66 -2.78 -2.03
N ASN A 158 -0.58 -1.95 -3.07
CA ASN A 158 -1.65 -1.01 -3.42
C ASN A 158 -1.65 -0.72 -4.92
N ASP A 159 -2.65 -1.28 -5.62
CA ASP A 159 -2.87 -1.10 -7.06
C ASP A 159 -3.13 0.36 -7.47
N GLU A 160 -3.55 1.22 -6.54
CA GLU A 160 -3.69 2.65 -6.80
C GLU A 160 -2.32 3.31 -7.03
N ILE A 161 -1.24 2.77 -6.45
CA ILE A 161 0.12 3.30 -6.61
C ILE A 161 0.79 2.62 -7.80
N GLN A 162 0.80 3.32 -8.95
CA GLN A 162 1.34 2.84 -10.22
C GLN A 162 2.86 2.88 -10.26
N GLU A 163 3.47 3.91 -9.67
CA GLU A 163 4.91 4.06 -9.55
C GLU A 163 5.25 4.63 -8.18
N LEU A 164 6.27 4.08 -7.52
CA LEU A 164 6.85 4.62 -6.29
C LEU A 164 8.36 4.44 -6.34
N ASP A 165 9.09 5.52 -6.18
CA ASP A 165 10.54 5.55 -6.05
C ASP A 165 10.89 6.47 -4.88
N GLY A 166 11.91 6.11 -4.09
CA GLY A 166 12.37 6.93 -2.97
C GLY A 166 13.12 6.13 -1.93
N LYS A 167 13.59 6.81 -0.87
CA LYS A 167 14.25 6.16 0.26
C LYS A 167 13.54 6.48 1.57
N LEU A 168 13.37 5.47 2.40
CA LEU A 168 12.87 5.58 3.77
C LEU A 168 14.00 5.31 4.76
N ALA A 169 14.34 6.29 5.57
CA ALA A 169 15.14 6.10 6.77
C ALA A 169 14.21 5.96 7.99
N VAL A 170 14.58 5.04 8.88
CA VAL A 170 13.79 4.64 10.04
C VAL A 170 14.72 4.57 11.23
N ASP A 171 14.35 5.18 12.34
CA ASP A 171 14.95 4.90 13.65
C ASP A 171 13.82 4.94 14.66
N LEU A 172 13.21 3.78 14.90
CA LEU A 172 12.01 3.63 15.71
C LEU A 172 12.21 2.61 16.81
N VAL A 173 11.65 2.94 17.98
CA VAL A 173 11.40 2.00 19.07
C VAL A 173 9.92 2.06 19.39
N ALA A 174 9.24 0.92 19.33
CA ALA A 174 7.83 0.77 19.65
C ALA A 174 7.66 -0.24 20.78
N GLU A 175 6.89 0.08 21.81
CA GLU A 175 6.61 -0.81 22.92
C GLU A 175 5.17 -0.64 23.44
N GLY A 176 4.70 -1.56 24.28
CA GLY A 176 3.36 -1.51 24.87
C GLY A 176 2.44 -2.55 24.27
N THR A 177 1.17 -2.19 24.02
CA THR A 177 0.16 -3.09 23.44
C THR A 177 -0.46 -2.49 22.19
N GLY A 178 -1.21 -3.27 21.40
CA GLY A 178 -1.89 -2.75 20.21
C GLY A 178 -2.85 -1.60 20.55
N ASN A 179 -3.55 -1.68 21.68
CA ASN A 179 -4.48 -0.64 22.13
C ASN A 179 -3.81 0.53 22.88
N ASP A 180 -2.59 0.33 23.36
CA ASP A 180 -1.83 1.32 24.13
C ASP A 180 -0.35 1.32 23.70
N PRO A 181 -0.04 1.80 22.48
CA PRO A 181 1.31 1.80 21.95
C PRO A 181 2.10 3.01 22.47
N ASN A 182 3.39 2.81 22.65
CA ASN A 182 4.39 3.84 22.89
C ASN A 182 5.47 3.76 21.81
N ILE A 183 5.37 4.63 20.80
CA ILE A 183 6.29 4.70 19.66
C ILE A 183 7.14 5.98 19.78
N THR A 184 8.44 5.82 19.69
CA THR A 184 9.42 6.91 19.76
C THR A 184 10.43 6.79 18.63
N GLY A 185 10.92 7.93 18.17
CA GLY A 185 11.93 7.99 17.11
C GLY A 185 11.49 8.83 15.92
N ARG A 186 12.05 8.52 14.74
CA ARG A 186 11.84 9.29 13.51
C ARG A 186 11.71 8.41 12.28
N LEU A 187 10.83 8.84 11.37
CA LEU A 187 10.75 8.41 9.99
C LEU A 187 11.15 9.57 9.07
N GLU A 188 11.93 9.27 8.04
CA GLU A 188 12.35 10.26 7.04
C GLU A 188 12.25 9.67 5.63
N LEU A 189 11.43 10.28 4.80
CA LEU A 189 11.33 9.99 3.37
C LEU A 189 12.16 10.98 2.57
N ARG A 190 12.92 10.50 1.60
CA ARG A 190 13.77 11.32 0.73
C ARG A 190 13.59 10.97 -0.74
N ASP A 191 13.63 12.01 -1.56
CA ASP A 191 13.60 11.94 -3.02
C ASP A 191 12.43 11.09 -3.55
N VAL A 192 11.25 11.24 -2.93
CA VAL A 192 10.10 10.42 -3.28
C VAL A 192 9.48 10.93 -4.58
N THR A 193 9.21 9.99 -5.47
CA THR A 193 8.42 10.16 -6.67
C THR A 193 7.30 9.14 -6.64
N MET A 194 6.07 9.59 -6.89
CA MET A 194 4.90 8.72 -6.92
C MET A 194 4.01 9.05 -8.12
N LYS A 195 3.36 8.03 -8.68
CA LYS A 195 2.20 8.17 -9.56
C LYS A 195 1.08 7.31 -9.02
N VAL A 196 -0.11 7.88 -8.94
CA VAL A 196 -1.31 7.14 -8.53
C VAL A 196 -2.29 7.08 -9.70
N LEU A 197 -3.12 6.04 -9.75
CA LEU A 197 -3.99 5.79 -10.90
C LEU A 197 -5.02 6.92 -11.08
N ALA A 198 -5.66 7.36 -9.98
CA ALA A 198 -6.63 8.44 -9.95
C ALA A 198 -6.01 9.81 -10.32
N LEU A 199 -4.70 9.98 -10.18
CA LEU A 199 -3.95 11.20 -10.51
C LEU A 199 -2.82 10.91 -11.51
N ARG A 200 -3.06 11.18 -12.79
CA ARG A 200 -2.14 10.93 -13.91
C ARG A 200 -0.90 11.85 -13.94
N ASN A 201 -0.68 12.65 -12.90
CA ASN A 201 0.50 13.50 -12.75
C ASN A 201 1.50 12.89 -11.76
N LYS A 202 2.77 13.22 -11.98
CA LYS A 202 3.84 12.86 -11.04
C LYS A 202 3.70 13.69 -9.76
N ILE A 203 3.82 13.03 -8.62
CA ILE A 203 3.90 13.65 -7.29
C ILE A 203 5.34 13.51 -6.81
N GLN A 204 5.91 14.60 -6.28
CA GLN A 204 7.28 14.63 -5.80
C GLN A 204 7.36 15.16 -4.38
N VAL A 205 8.18 14.53 -3.55
CA VAL A 205 8.46 14.95 -2.18
C VAL A 205 9.95 14.83 -1.94
N ASP A 206 10.64 15.96 -1.82
CA ASP A 206 12.10 15.99 -1.67
C ASP A 206 12.51 15.42 -0.31
N ASN A 207 11.81 15.84 0.75
CA ASN A 207 12.05 15.39 2.11
C ASN A 207 10.79 15.49 2.98
N ALA A 208 10.41 14.40 3.65
CA ALA A 208 9.33 14.38 4.64
C ALA A 208 9.81 13.75 5.94
N VAL A 209 9.54 14.40 7.07
CA VAL A 209 9.97 13.92 8.39
C VAL A 209 8.75 13.78 9.29
N MET A 210 8.59 12.58 9.87
CA MET A 210 7.60 12.33 10.90
C MET A 210 8.31 11.98 12.21
N ASP A 211 8.07 12.76 13.26
CA ASP A 211 8.59 12.47 14.60
C ASP A 211 7.54 11.67 15.39
N MET A 212 7.95 10.56 15.99
CA MET A 212 7.11 9.72 16.83
C MET A 212 7.31 10.10 18.30
N SER A 213 6.22 10.30 19.03
CA SER A 213 6.23 10.57 20.46
C SER A 213 5.02 9.95 21.16
N GLY A 214 5.26 8.79 21.80
CA GLY A 214 4.22 8.07 22.52
C GLY A 214 3.18 7.50 21.56
N LYS A 215 1.95 7.91 21.74
CA LYS A 215 0.80 7.42 20.95
C LYS A 215 0.65 8.12 19.61
N TYR A 216 1.53 9.07 19.29
CA TYR A 216 1.32 9.96 18.17
C TYR A 216 2.56 10.10 17.29
N GLY A 217 2.34 10.16 15.98
CA GLY A 217 3.31 10.63 15.00
C GLY A 217 2.93 12.01 14.54
N THR A 218 3.88 12.94 14.48
CA THR A 218 3.66 14.29 13.93
C THR A 218 4.47 14.46 12.67
N LEU A 219 3.78 14.68 11.55
CA LEU A 219 4.39 15.03 10.26
C LEU A 219 4.74 16.51 10.30
N ARG A 220 6.04 16.81 10.16
CA ARG A 220 6.50 18.18 9.97
C ARG A 220 5.99 18.73 8.64
N PRO A 221 5.89 20.07 8.49
CA PRO A 221 5.60 20.69 7.22
C PRO A 221 6.43 20.06 6.09
N VAL A 222 5.75 19.43 5.15
CA VAL A 222 6.32 18.75 3.99
C VAL A 222 5.83 19.46 2.74
N THR A 223 6.77 19.74 1.83
CA THR A 223 6.43 20.26 0.51
C THR A 223 6.19 19.11 -0.45
N ILE A 224 4.99 19.08 -1.03
CA ILE A 224 4.60 18.16 -2.09
C ILE A 224 4.49 18.96 -3.40
N LYS A 225 5.15 18.49 -4.45
CA LYS A 225 5.18 19.16 -5.76
C LYS A 225 4.43 18.35 -6.79
N THR A 226 3.62 19.04 -7.60
CA THR A 226 2.94 18.46 -8.77
C THR A 226 2.98 19.46 -9.93
N GLY A 227 3.56 19.05 -11.06
CA GLY A 227 3.82 19.99 -12.16
C GLY A 227 4.75 21.13 -11.71
N GLU A 228 4.35 22.37 -11.97
CA GLU A 228 5.05 23.58 -11.53
C GLU A 228 4.55 24.11 -10.17
N GLY A 229 3.51 23.49 -9.61
CA GLY A 229 2.91 23.88 -8.34
C GLY A 229 3.41 23.09 -7.16
N GLU A 230 3.15 23.63 -5.97
CA GLU A 230 3.51 23.00 -4.71
C GLU A 230 2.45 23.21 -3.63
N GLY A 231 2.43 22.31 -2.65
CA GLY A 231 1.65 22.47 -1.44
C GLY A 231 2.47 22.11 -0.21
N VAL A 232 2.17 22.78 0.89
CA VAL A 232 2.82 22.53 2.18
C VAL A 232 1.80 21.92 3.12
N PHE A 233 2.09 20.71 3.60
CA PHE A 233 1.19 19.91 4.42
C PHE A 233 1.84 19.54 5.74
N GLU A 234 1.04 19.49 6.81
CA GLU A 234 1.44 18.95 8.10
C GLU A 234 0.31 18.09 8.66
N GLY A 235 0.63 17.24 9.63
CA GLY A 235 -0.39 16.33 10.15
C GLY A 235 0.05 15.53 11.36
N ARG A 236 -0.86 14.70 11.83
CA ARG A 236 -0.69 13.85 12.99
C ARG A 236 -1.40 12.53 12.79
N VAL A 237 -0.76 11.45 13.25
CA VAL A 237 -1.32 10.10 13.30
C VAL A 237 -1.45 9.68 14.76
N ASP A 238 -2.54 9.02 15.12
CA ASP A 238 -2.77 8.34 16.40
C ASP A 238 -2.57 6.83 16.22
N PHE A 239 -1.58 6.25 16.90
CA PHE A 239 -1.22 4.85 16.72
C PHE A 239 -2.16 3.86 17.39
N ARG A 240 -3.07 4.31 18.26
CA ARG A 240 -4.02 3.42 18.93
C ARG A 240 -5.03 2.82 17.96
N ASP A 241 -5.40 3.60 16.95
CA ASP A 241 -6.42 3.20 16.01
C ASP A 241 -6.11 3.60 14.56
N LEU A 242 -4.90 4.12 14.30
CA LEU A 242 -4.43 4.62 13.02
C LEU A 242 -5.35 5.71 12.43
N SER A 243 -6.01 6.49 13.30
CA SER A 243 -6.64 7.74 12.90
C SER A 243 -5.60 8.80 12.60
N TYR A 244 -5.92 9.70 11.68
CA TYR A 244 -5.01 10.77 11.28
C TYR A 244 -5.76 12.05 10.96
N THR A 245 -5.04 13.15 11.12
CA THR A 245 -5.47 14.49 10.72
C THR A 245 -4.33 15.17 9.99
N GLY A 246 -4.66 16.01 9.04
CA GLY A 246 -3.71 16.76 8.24
C GLY A 246 -4.35 18.05 7.76
N LYS A 247 -3.51 19.02 7.48
CA LYS A 247 -3.92 20.26 6.83
C LYS A 247 -2.80 20.75 5.96
N GLY A 248 -3.14 21.51 4.94
CA GLY A 248 -2.14 22.13 4.12
C GLY A 248 -2.69 23.19 3.21
N LYS A 249 -1.76 23.92 2.63
CA LYS A 249 -2.03 24.97 1.67
C LYS A 249 -1.42 24.60 0.33
N MET A 250 -2.19 24.78 -0.72
CA MET A 250 -1.81 24.51 -2.10
C MET A 250 -1.60 25.82 -2.86
N SER A 251 -0.61 25.83 -3.73
CA SER A 251 -0.30 26.91 -4.65
C SER A 251 -0.01 26.34 -6.03
N GLY A 252 -0.99 26.42 -6.92
CA GLY A 252 -0.91 26.01 -8.31
C GLY A 252 -0.69 24.52 -8.52
N MET A 253 -1.03 23.66 -7.54
CA MET A 253 -0.78 22.22 -7.62
C MET A 253 -1.52 21.60 -8.81
N LEU A 254 -0.78 20.99 -9.73
CA LEU A 254 -1.36 20.32 -10.88
C LEU A 254 -2.13 19.07 -10.44
N MET A 255 -3.37 18.96 -10.90
CA MET A 255 -4.22 17.78 -10.81
C MET A 255 -4.57 17.31 -12.23
N LYS A 256 -4.44 16.01 -12.50
CA LYS A 256 -4.90 15.36 -13.74
C LYS A 256 -5.67 14.09 -13.38
N THR A 257 -6.99 14.11 -13.45
CA THR A 257 -7.81 12.99 -12.98
C THR A 257 -7.98 11.88 -14.02
N TYR A 258 -8.21 10.66 -13.54
CA TYR A 258 -8.69 9.52 -14.32
C TYR A 258 -9.90 8.91 -13.61
N PRO A 259 -10.95 8.43 -14.32
CA PRO A 259 -11.12 8.42 -15.77
C PRO A 259 -11.74 9.70 -16.36
N ALA A 260 -12.10 10.69 -15.53
CA ALA A 260 -12.83 11.89 -15.97
C ALA A 260 -12.02 12.88 -16.84
N ASP A 261 -10.70 12.68 -16.99
CA ASP A 261 -9.79 13.50 -17.80
C ASP A 261 -9.94 15.03 -17.53
N VAL A 262 -9.98 15.39 -16.24
CA VAL A 262 -9.97 16.80 -15.80
C VAL A 262 -8.55 17.21 -15.45
N THR A 263 -8.07 18.30 -16.02
CA THR A 263 -6.81 18.94 -15.63
C THR A 263 -7.08 20.29 -14.96
N ALA A 264 -6.43 20.60 -13.84
CA ALA A 264 -6.55 21.90 -13.17
C ALA A 264 -5.30 22.22 -12.35
N ASN A 265 -5.08 23.51 -12.07
CA ASN A 265 -4.10 23.99 -11.08
C ASN A 265 -4.84 24.44 -9.82
N LEU A 266 -4.61 23.76 -8.71
CA LEU A 266 -5.33 23.94 -7.47
C LEU A 266 -4.59 24.89 -6.53
N ASP A 267 -5.29 25.92 -6.07
CA ASP A 267 -4.91 26.75 -4.93
C ASP A 267 -5.90 26.55 -3.79
N GLY A 268 -5.47 26.81 -2.56
CA GLY A 268 -6.38 26.90 -1.42
C GLY A 268 -5.92 26.12 -0.22
N ASP A 269 -6.83 25.93 0.73
CA ASP A 269 -6.57 25.28 2.00
C ASP A 269 -7.41 24.00 2.07
N ILE A 270 -6.75 22.89 2.44
CA ILE A 270 -7.40 21.60 2.63
C ILE A 270 -7.12 21.05 4.02
N GLU A 271 -8.10 20.36 4.56
CA GLU A 271 -8.00 19.53 5.75
C GLU A 271 -8.31 18.09 5.36
N VAL A 272 -7.58 17.17 5.96
CA VAL A 272 -7.79 15.74 5.79
C VAL A 272 -7.94 15.12 7.16
N GLU A 273 -8.95 14.30 7.35
CA GLU A 273 -9.07 13.44 8.51
C GLU A 273 -9.43 12.03 8.06
N GLY A 274 -9.03 11.03 8.83
CA GLY A 274 -9.24 9.67 8.37
C GLY A 274 -8.78 8.62 9.35
N LYS A 275 -8.93 7.37 8.92
CA LYS A 275 -8.54 6.19 9.69
C LYS A 275 -8.21 5.04 8.77
N PHE A 276 -7.06 4.40 8.97
CA PHE A 276 -6.53 3.39 8.05
C PHE A 276 -6.45 3.94 6.61
N LEU A 277 -7.22 3.38 5.68
CA LEU A 277 -7.29 3.81 4.28
C LEU A 277 -8.35 4.90 4.04
N ASN A 278 -9.36 5.02 4.91
CA ASN A 278 -10.45 5.97 4.72
C ASN A 278 -9.95 7.39 4.95
N ALA A 279 -10.14 8.28 3.97
CA ALA A 279 -9.80 9.69 4.04
C ALA A 279 -11.04 10.56 3.76
N PHE A 280 -11.32 11.52 4.62
CA PHE A 280 -12.26 12.60 4.41
C PHE A 280 -11.49 13.88 4.15
N ILE A 281 -11.68 14.46 2.97
CA ILE A 281 -10.98 15.66 2.52
C ILE A 281 -11.99 16.79 2.43
N LYS A 282 -11.71 17.89 3.11
CA LYS A 282 -12.56 19.09 3.07
C LYS A 282 -11.73 20.35 2.85
N GLY A 283 -12.31 21.36 2.24
CA GLY A 283 -11.56 22.60 2.01
C GLY A 283 -12.18 23.54 1.00
N ASN A 284 -11.52 24.70 0.88
CA ASN A 284 -11.86 25.71 -0.10
C ASN A 284 -10.76 25.70 -1.16
N VAL A 285 -11.14 25.38 -2.40
CA VAL A 285 -10.23 25.18 -3.51
C VAL A 285 -10.57 26.15 -4.62
N LYS A 286 -9.55 26.82 -5.16
CA LYS A 286 -9.66 27.52 -6.43
C LYS A 286 -9.01 26.66 -7.51
N ALA A 287 -9.80 26.27 -8.49
CA ALA A 287 -9.35 25.42 -9.59
C ALA A 287 -9.11 26.26 -10.83
N ASN A 288 -7.87 26.69 -11.03
CA ASN A 288 -7.48 27.54 -12.17
C ASN A 288 -7.17 26.70 -13.41
N ASN A 289 -7.35 27.32 -14.58
CA ASN A 289 -7.00 26.75 -15.88
C ASN A 289 -7.60 25.35 -16.08
N ILE A 290 -8.86 25.16 -15.68
CA ILE A 290 -9.51 23.86 -15.83
C ILE A 290 -9.57 23.49 -17.31
N GLN A 291 -9.25 22.24 -17.62
CA GLN A 291 -9.48 21.64 -18.92
C GLN A 291 -10.25 20.34 -18.72
N ILE A 292 -11.50 20.30 -19.17
CA ILE A 292 -12.33 19.11 -19.16
C ILE A 292 -12.42 18.60 -20.60
N VAL A 293 -12.05 17.33 -20.80
CA VAL A 293 -12.16 16.68 -22.11
C VAL A 293 -13.35 15.73 -22.11
N VAL A 294 -14.37 16.05 -22.90
CA VAL A 294 -15.54 15.19 -23.11
C VAL A 294 -15.21 14.19 -24.22
N PRO A 295 -15.14 12.88 -23.91
CA PRO A 295 -14.79 11.88 -24.92
C PRO A 295 -15.92 11.73 -25.95
N GLU A 296 -15.57 11.55 -27.22
CA GLU A 296 -16.53 11.41 -28.34
C GLU A 296 -17.32 10.08 -28.31
N LYS A 297 -16.83 9.10 -27.55
CA LYS A 297 -17.49 7.81 -27.29
C LYS A 297 -17.46 7.57 -25.79
N PRO A 298 -18.52 6.98 -25.20
CA PRO A 298 -18.48 6.60 -23.79
C PRO A 298 -17.26 5.70 -23.56
N LEU A 299 -16.48 6.02 -22.53
CA LEU A 299 -15.35 5.20 -22.10
C LEU A 299 -15.92 3.80 -21.81
N LYS A 300 -15.55 2.81 -22.63
CA LYS A 300 -15.70 1.42 -22.21
C LYS A 300 -14.71 1.25 -21.07
N GLU A 301 -15.18 0.89 -19.87
CA GLU A 301 -14.31 0.34 -18.84
C GLU A 301 -13.54 -0.80 -19.51
N ILE A 302 -12.24 -0.61 -19.74
CA ILE A 302 -11.39 -1.68 -20.24
C ILE A 302 -11.18 -2.58 -19.04
N GLU A 303 -12.08 -3.55 -18.86
CA GLU A 303 -11.80 -4.71 -18.02
C GLU A 303 -10.42 -5.22 -18.43
N SER A 304 -9.50 -5.30 -17.47
CA SER A 304 -8.11 -5.64 -17.70
C SER A 304 -8.00 -6.88 -18.59
N ILE A 305 -7.61 -6.70 -19.84
CA ILE A 305 -7.43 -7.82 -20.78
C ILE A 305 -6.15 -8.54 -20.34
N LYS A 306 -6.30 -9.68 -19.65
CA LYS A 306 -5.20 -10.64 -19.51
C LYS A 306 -5.07 -11.39 -20.83
N PHE A 307 -3.88 -11.30 -21.45
CA PHE A 307 -3.52 -12.12 -22.59
C PHE A 307 -3.45 -13.57 -22.14
N ILE A 308 -4.38 -14.41 -22.60
CA ILE A 308 -4.28 -15.86 -22.51
C ILE A 308 -3.56 -16.32 -23.77
N ASP A 309 -2.45 -17.02 -23.58
CA ASP A 309 -1.67 -17.63 -24.66
C ASP A 309 -2.57 -18.61 -25.44
N GLU A 310 -2.64 -18.46 -26.76
CA GLU A 310 -3.51 -19.22 -27.65
C GLU A 310 -3.01 -20.66 -27.82
N GLN A 311 -3.14 -21.50 -26.79
CA GLN A 311 -3.04 -22.96 -26.92
C GLN A 311 -3.98 -23.68 -25.96
N ASP A 312 -5.29 -23.44 -26.04
CA ASP A 312 -6.23 -24.53 -25.74
C ASP A 312 -7.57 -24.32 -26.44
N SER A 313 -7.71 -24.99 -27.58
CA SER A 313 -8.97 -25.09 -28.31
C SER A 313 -9.81 -26.21 -27.69
N ASN A 314 -10.59 -25.88 -26.65
CA ASN A 314 -11.86 -26.57 -26.37
C ASN A 314 -12.82 -25.63 -25.63
N LYS A 315 -14.04 -25.58 -26.14
CA LYS A 315 -15.13 -24.70 -25.72
C LYS A 315 -15.61 -25.07 -24.31
N GLU A 316 -15.41 -24.17 -23.36
CA GLU A 316 -16.35 -23.93 -22.26
C GLU A 316 -16.70 -22.44 -22.26
N GLU A 317 -18.00 -22.13 -22.16
CA GLU A 317 -18.48 -20.76 -22.00
C GLU A 317 -17.90 -20.20 -20.69
N PHE A 318 -16.91 -19.32 -20.80
CA PHE A 318 -16.41 -18.56 -19.66
C PHE A 318 -17.47 -17.54 -19.23
N ILE A 319 -18.15 -17.82 -18.13
CA ILE A 319 -18.81 -16.76 -17.35
C ILE A 319 -17.68 -15.97 -16.69
N PHE A 320 -17.42 -14.79 -17.22
CA PHE A 320 -16.60 -13.79 -16.55
C PHE A 320 -17.26 -13.44 -15.20
N THR A 321 -16.61 -13.81 -14.12
CA THR A 321 -16.87 -13.32 -12.75
C THR A 321 -15.68 -12.48 -12.28
N GLY A 322 -15.02 -11.77 -13.21
CA GLY A 322 -14.03 -10.78 -12.80
C GLY A 322 -14.73 -9.79 -11.90
N GLU A 323 -14.44 -9.87 -10.59
CA GLU A 323 -14.91 -8.89 -9.62
C GLU A 323 -14.55 -7.52 -10.19
N LYS A 324 -15.56 -6.64 -10.29
CA LYS A 324 -15.34 -5.26 -10.68
C LYS A 324 -14.28 -4.72 -9.74
N LYS A 325 -13.10 -4.38 -10.26
CA LYS A 325 -12.02 -3.81 -9.46
C LYS A 325 -12.60 -2.57 -8.77
N GLU A 326 -12.69 -2.61 -7.45
CA GLU A 326 -13.25 -1.52 -6.66
C GLU A 326 -12.45 -0.23 -6.95
N ASP A 327 -13.14 0.83 -7.33
CA ASP A 327 -12.52 2.14 -7.52
C ASP A 327 -12.08 2.65 -6.13
N PHE A 328 -10.76 2.84 -5.97
CA PHE A 328 -10.18 3.26 -4.70
C PHE A 328 -10.77 4.57 -4.18
N VAL A 329 -11.05 5.53 -5.08
CA VAL A 329 -11.64 6.82 -4.72
C VAL A 329 -13.10 6.64 -4.32
N GLU A 330 -13.83 5.76 -5.01
CA GLU A 330 -15.21 5.42 -4.64
C GLU A 330 -15.26 4.81 -3.24
N GLU A 331 -14.44 3.80 -2.96
CA GLU A 331 -14.46 3.01 -1.72
C GLU A 331 -13.92 3.79 -0.50
N PHE A 332 -12.77 4.46 -0.63
CA PHE A 332 -11.99 4.94 0.52
C PHE A 332 -11.93 6.46 0.68
N ILE A 333 -12.45 7.26 -0.26
CA ILE A 333 -12.34 8.73 -0.22
C ILE A 333 -13.72 9.38 -0.07
N ALA A 334 -13.86 10.25 0.92
CA ALA A 334 -15.01 11.15 1.09
C ALA A 334 -14.55 12.61 0.89
N LEU A 335 -15.43 13.46 0.36
CA LEU A 335 -15.12 14.84 -0.05
C LEU A 335 -16.20 15.81 0.43
N ASP A 336 -15.77 17.00 0.84
CA ASP A 336 -16.60 18.19 1.10
C ASP A 336 -15.83 19.44 0.67
N LEU A 337 -15.97 19.82 -0.60
CA LEU A 337 -15.14 20.84 -1.24
C LEU A 337 -15.98 21.98 -1.80
N ASP A 338 -15.65 23.20 -1.38
CA ASP A 338 -16.07 24.45 -2.01
C ASP A 338 -15.08 24.80 -3.12
N VAL A 339 -15.51 24.78 -4.38
CA VAL A 339 -14.66 24.98 -5.56
C VAL A 339 -15.01 26.26 -6.31
N ASP A 340 -14.07 27.20 -6.37
CA ASP A 340 -14.13 28.41 -7.20
C ASP A 340 -13.43 28.18 -8.54
N ILE A 341 -14.17 28.37 -9.63
CA ILE A 341 -13.69 28.20 -11.01
C ILE A 341 -13.61 29.59 -11.64
N PRO A 342 -12.41 30.19 -11.74
CA PRO A 342 -12.24 31.45 -12.44
C PRO A 342 -12.32 31.24 -13.97
N ARG A 343 -12.34 32.37 -14.68
CA ARG A 343 -12.12 32.44 -16.13
C ARG A 343 -10.84 31.73 -16.57
N ASP A 344 -10.71 31.57 -17.89
CA ASP A 344 -9.67 30.78 -18.53
C ASP A 344 -9.75 29.27 -18.18
N SER A 345 -10.97 28.80 -17.91
CA SER A 345 -11.33 27.42 -17.69
C SER A 345 -12.20 26.93 -18.85
N TRP A 346 -11.89 25.75 -19.40
CA TRP A 346 -12.41 25.31 -20.69
C TRP A 346 -12.98 23.89 -20.66
N VAL A 347 -14.14 23.71 -21.28
CA VAL A 347 -14.72 22.41 -21.62
C VAL A 347 -14.53 22.17 -23.11
N LYS A 348 -13.89 21.05 -23.47
CA LYS A 348 -13.54 20.71 -24.84
C LYS A 348 -13.98 19.29 -25.17
N GLY A 349 -14.37 19.03 -26.42
CA GLY A 349 -14.72 17.70 -26.92
C GLY A 349 -16.18 17.56 -27.34
N GLY A 350 -16.49 16.55 -28.16
CA GLY A 350 -17.83 16.38 -28.74
C GLY A 350 -18.32 17.58 -29.56
N GLY A 351 -17.41 18.35 -30.15
CA GLY A 351 -17.70 19.59 -30.88
C GLY A 351 -17.79 20.86 -30.01
N ALA A 352 -17.64 20.74 -28.69
CA ALA A 352 -17.60 21.89 -27.77
C ALA A 352 -16.19 22.46 -27.61
N ASN A 353 -16.08 23.78 -27.57
CA ASN A 353 -14.92 24.53 -27.10
C ASN A 353 -15.40 25.77 -26.34
N ILE A 354 -15.69 25.60 -25.05
CA ILE A 354 -16.45 26.56 -24.26
C ILE A 354 -15.63 26.99 -23.04
N GLU A 355 -15.48 28.30 -22.87
CA GLU A 355 -14.94 28.90 -21.65
C GLU A 355 -16.04 29.05 -20.61
N VAL A 356 -15.74 28.63 -19.38
CA VAL A 356 -16.66 28.62 -18.24
C VAL A 356 -16.06 29.31 -17.03
N GLU A 357 -16.91 29.88 -16.18
CA GLU A 357 -16.58 30.28 -14.81
C GLU A 357 -17.69 29.79 -13.87
N GLY A 358 -17.45 29.67 -12.57
CA GLY A 358 -18.49 29.18 -11.67
C GLY A 358 -18.05 28.89 -10.25
N LYS A 359 -19.01 28.43 -9.46
CA LYS A 359 -18.80 27.97 -8.08
C LYS A 359 -19.53 26.66 -7.91
N LEU A 360 -18.79 25.65 -7.46
CA LEU A 360 -19.29 24.30 -7.25
C LEU A 360 -19.10 23.90 -5.80
N ASP A 361 -20.04 23.13 -5.31
CA ASP A 361 -19.97 22.37 -4.08
C ASP A 361 -19.87 20.90 -4.49
N ILE A 362 -18.81 20.22 -4.04
CA ILE A 362 -18.52 18.82 -4.35
C ILE A 362 -18.59 18.03 -3.05
N ASN A 363 -19.60 17.18 -2.96
CA ASN A 363 -19.83 16.30 -1.83
C ASN A 363 -19.73 14.83 -2.25
N LYS A 364 -19.08 14.00 -1.44
CA LYS A 364 -18.99 12.55 -1.67
C LYS A 364 -18.87 11.81 -0.34
N ASN A 365 -19.70 10.80 -0.10
CA ASN A 365 -19.49 9.85 0.99
C ASN A 365 -18.64 8.65 0.52
N TYR A 366 -18.11 7.88 1.48
CA TYR A 366 -17.49 6.58 1.17
C TYR A 366 -18.49 5.67 0.46
N LYS A 367 -18.02 4.92 -0.55
CA LYS A 367 -18.81 3.99 -1.35
C LYS A 367 -19.97 4.60 -2.14
N GLU A 368 -20.00 5.92 -2.24
CA GLU A 368 -21.02 6.66 -2.98
C GLU A 368 -20.38 7.49 -4.10
N PRO A 369 -21.10 7.73 -5.21
CA PRO A 369 -20.63 8.63 -6.26
C PRO A 369 -20.58 10.09 -5.77
N TYR A 370 -19.86 10.93 -6.51
CA TYR A 370 -19.81 12.37 -6.25
C TYR A 370 -21.16 13.05 -6.55
N LEU A 371 -21.56 13.95 -5.67
CA LEU A 371 -22.63 14.92 -5.87
C LEU A 371 -21.99 16.28 -6.12
N VAL A 372 -22.22 16.83 -7.31
CA VAL A 372 -21.74 18.17 -7.68
C VAL A 372 -22.94 19.09 -7.81
N THR A 373 -22.95 20.16 -7.02
CA THR A 373 -23.99 21.20 -7.06
C THR A 373 -23.35 22.58 -7.27
N GLY A 374 -24.15 23.58 -7.65
CA GLY A 374 -23.66 24.94 -7.86
C GLY A 374 -24.05 25.54 -9.21
N SER A 375 -23.31 26.56 -9.62
CA SER A 375 -23.57 27.32 -10.85
C SER A 375 -22.34 27.38 -11.74
N ILE A 376 -22.54 27.10 -13.03
CA ILE A 376 -21.53 27.27 -14.08
C ILE A 376 -22.12 28.22 -15.12
N ASP A 377 -21.38 29.28 -15.42
CA ASP A 377 -21.72 30.26 -16.44
C ASP A 377 -20.83 30.08 -17.68
N VAL A 378 -21.45 30.14 -18.85
CA VAL A 378 -20.73 30.14 -20.13
C VAL A 378 -20.33 31.56 -20.47
N ILE A 379 -19.03 31.80 -20.61
CA ILE A 379 -18.48 33.13 -20.93
C ILE A 379 -18.44 33.34 -22.43
N ARG A 380 -17.92 32.36 -23.16
CA ARG A 380 -17.85 32.35 -24.62
C ARG A 380 -17.55 30.92 -25.09
N GLY A 381 -17.80 30.67 -26.36
CA GLY A 381 -17.42 29.40 -26.97
C GLY A 381 -18.21 29.12 -28.22
N ASP A 382 -17.79 28.07 -28.89
CA ASP A 382 -18.47 27.51 -30.05
C ASP A 382 -18.85 26.05 -29.78
N TYR A 383 -19.94 25.63 -30.42
CA TYR A 383 -20.39 24.25 -30.42
C TYR A 383 -20.72 23.85 -31.86
N GLN A 384 -19.94 22.93 -32.40
CA GLN A 384 -20.17 22.36 -33.72
C GLN A 384 -20.85 21.01 -33.61
N PHE A 385 -22.13 20.96 -34.02
CA PHE A 385 -22.89 19.73 -34.11
C PHE A 385 -23.05 19.31 -35.57
N MET A 386 -22.44 18.18 -35.94
CA MET A 386 -22.56 17.54 -37.27
C MET A 386 -22.05 18.32 -38.49
N GLY A 387 -21.23 19.36 -38.31
CA GLY A 387 -20.60 20.11 -39.41
C GLY A 387 -21.39 21.33 -39.85
#